data_AF-A0A3A4JRZ3-F1
#
_entry.id   AF-A0A3A4JRZ3-F1
#
_cell.length_a   1.000
_cell.length_b   1.000
_cell.length_c   1.000
_cell.angle_alpha   90.00
_cell.angle_beta   90.00
_cell.angle_gamma   90.00
#
_symmetry.space_group_name_H-M   'P 1'
#
loop_
_entity.id
_entity.type
_entity.pdbx_description
1 polymer ?
#
loop_
_entity_poly.entity_id
_entity_poly.type
_entity_poly.pdbx_seq_one_letter_code
_entity_poly.pdbx_strand_id
1 'polypeptide(L)'
;MKKRGFGAGRWNGFGGKAKADETPEAAARRELLEEACLTPLDLKSRGVLAFEFEGQADILEVKLFSCGHFNGEPKETEEMRPQWFALSEIPYKEMWPDDIFWLPLVLQGKNVEGKFLFKDKDTILKHNVKIIWFPKYQNH
;
A
#
# COMPACT_ATOMS: atom_id res chain seq x y z
N MET A 1 0.25 11.22 -5.68
CA MET A 1 -1.08 11.71 -5.27
C MET A 1 -2.05 11.21 -6.29
N LYS A 2 -3.07 10.49 -5.79
CA LYS A 2 -4.05 9.85 -6.64
C LYS A 2 -4.99 10.89 -7.23
N LYS A 3 -5.16 10.87 -8.55
CA LYS A 3 -5.93 11.87 -9.32
C LYS A 3 -7.37 11.43 -9.55
N ARG A 4 -7.64 10.12 -9.60
CA ARG A 4 -8.96 9.54 -9.91
C ARG A 4 -9.29 8.35 -8.99
N GLY A 5 -10.57 8.00 -8.90
CA GLY A 5 -11.05 6.81 -8.19
C GLY A 5 -11.06 6.92 -6.66
N PHE A 6 -11.08 5.76 -5.98
CA PHE A 6 -11.10 5.69 -4.52
C PHE A 6 -9.78 6.21 -3.93
N GLY A 7 -9.86 7.27 -3.13
CA GLY A 7 -8.70 7.96 -2.55
C GLY A 7 -8.16 9.13 -3.36
N ALA A 8 -8.89 9.61 -4.38
CA ALA A 8 -8.50 10.83 -5.11
C ALA A 8 -8.28 12.01 -4.14
N GLY A 9 -7.20 12.76 -4.37
CA GLY A 9 -6.77 13.86 -3.52
C GLY A 9 -5.85 13.46 -2.37
N ARG A 10 -5.55 12.17 -2.16
CA ARG A 10 -4.63 11.70 -1.12
C ARG A 10 -3.31 11.18 -1.71
N TRP A 11 -2.24 11.32 -0.94
CA TRP A 11 -0.99 10.58 -1.16
C TRP A 11 -1.19 9.12 -0.72
N ASN A 12 -0.70 8.19 -1.52
CA ASN A 12 -0.68 6.77 -1.20
C ASN A 12 0.43 6.09 -2.03
N GLY A 13 0.74 4.83 -1.72
CA GLY A 13 1.48 3.95 -2.60
C GLY A 13 0.74 3.67 -3.91
N PHE A 14 1.46 3.02 -4.83
CA PHE A 14 0.93 2.62 -6.14
C PHE A 14 0.25 1.26 -6.03
N GLY A 15 -0.93 1.11 -6.65
CA GLY A 15 -1.67 -0.14 -6.58
C GLY A 15 -3.14 -0.05 -6.96
N GLY A 16 -3.69 -1.22 -7.25
CA GLY A 16 -5.07 -1.39 -7.69
C GLY A 16 -5.60 -2.79 -7.45
N LYS A 17 -6.78 -3.08 -8.01
CA LYS A 17 -7.43 -4.38 -7.86
C LYS A 17 -6.67 -5.42 -8.69
N ALA A 18 -6.38 -6.58 -8.09
CA ALA A 18 -5.89 -7.73 -8.83
C ALA A 18 -6.95 -8.19 -9.84
N LYS A 19 -6.51 -8.60 -11.04
CA LYS A 19 -7.37 -9.25 -12.04
C LYS A 19 -7.62 -10.72 -11.64
N ALA A 20 -8.67 -11.34 -12.18
CA ALA A 20 -9.13 -12.68 -11.78
C ALA A 20 -8.04 -13.77 -11.84
N ASP A 21 -7.16 -13.71 -12.84
CA ASP A 21 -6.09 -14.69 -13.07
C ASP A 21 -4.69 -14.15 -12.68
N GLU A 22 -4.63 -13.09 -11.89
CA GLU A 22 -3.40 -12.38 -11.56
C GLU A 22 -3.03 -12.59 -10.09
N THR A 23 -1.77 -12.96 -9.82
CA THR A 23 -1.29 -13.03 -8.43
C THR A 23 -1.17 -11.60 -7.85
N PRO A 24 -1.29 -11.42 -6.52
CA PRO A 24 -1.12 -10.10 -5.92
C PRO A 24 0.24 -9.45 -6.24
N GLU A 25 1.30 -10.26 -6.38
CA GLU A 25 2.60 -9.77 -6.83
C GLU A 25 2.57 -9.29 -8.30
N ALA A 26 1.96 -10.06 -9.21
CA ALA A 26 1.83 -9.65 -10.60
C ALA A 26 1.01 -8.36 -10.74
N ALA A 27 -0.07 -8.24 -9.96
CA ALA A 27 -0.87 -7.02 -9.89
C ALA A 27 -0.03 -5.83 -9.41
N ALA A 28 0.73 -5.98 -8.31
CA ALA A 28 1.58 -4.90 -7.81
C ALA A 28 2.65 -4.46 -8.83
N ARG A 29 3.23 -5.40 -9.60
CA ARG A 29 4.19 -5.08 -10.67
C ARG A 29 3.54 -4.29 -11.81
N ARG A 30 2.36 -4.72 -12.25
CA ARG A 30 1.60 -4.06 -13.32
C ARG A 30 1.16 -2.65 -12.90
N GLU A 31 0.54 -2.52 -11.74
CA GLU A 31 0.04 -1.23 -11.23
C GLU A 31 1.17 -0.22 -11.04
N LEU A 32 2.34 -0.66 -10.54
CA LEU A 32 3.51 0.22 -10.42
C LEU A 32 4.01 0.73 -11.78
N LEU A 33 3.94 -0.10 -12.82
CA LEU A 33 4.27 0.30 -14.19
C LEU A 33 3.22 1.27 -14.76
N GLU A 34 1.93 0.96 -14.58
CA GLU A 34 0.80 1.75 -15.08
C GLU A 34 0.70 3.14 -14.40
N GLU A 35 0.88 3.21 -13.08
CA GLU A 35 0.71 4.44 -12.31
C GLU A 35 1.97 5.30 -12.21
N ALA A 36 3.17 4.70 -12.26
CA ALA A 36 4.44 5.42 -12.03
C ALA A 36 5.48 5.27 -13.15
N CYS A 37 5.21 4.45 -14.18
CA CYS A 37 6.19 4.08 -15.21
C CYS A 37 7.44 3.38 -14.65
N LEU A 38 7.31 2.67 -13.54
CA LEU A 38 8.41 1.98 -12.88
C LEU A 38 8.28 0.46 -12.98
N THR A 39 9.40 -0.23 -13.21
CA THR A 39 9.46 -1.70 -13.20
C THR A 39 10.27 -2.17 -11.99
N PRO A 40 9.66 -2.88 -11.01
CA PRO A 40 10.39 -3.29 -9.81
C PRO A 40 11.32 -4.47 -10.12
N LEU A 41 12.58 -4.37 -9.69
CA LEU A 41 13.58 -5.44 -9.78
C LEU A 41 13.51 -6.36 -8.56
N ASP A 42 13.22 -5.80 -7.38
CA ASP A 42 12.93 -6.55 -6.17
C ASP A 42 11.55 -6.17 -5.63
N LEU A 43 10.67 -7.15 -5.44
CA LEU A 43 9.41 -6.96 -4.76
C LEU A 43 9.38 -7.83 -3.51
N LYS A 44 9.16 -7.22 -2.36
CA LYS A 44 9.12 -7.91 -1.06
C LYS A 44 7.72 -7.78 -0.48
N SER A 45 7.07 -8.90 -0.20
CA SER A 45 5.81 -8.89 0.56
C SER A 45 6.07 -8.34 1.96
N ARG A 46 5.22 -7.40 2.39
CA ARG A 46 5.28 -6.73 3.70
C ARG A 46 4.09 -7.04 4.59
N GLY A 47 3.19 -7.91 4.12
CA GLY A 47 2.05 -8.40 4.85
C GLY A 47 0.73 -7.94 4.25
N VAL A 48 -0.29 -7.79 5.10
CA VAL A 48 -1.68 -7.59 4.65
C VAL A 48 -2.43 -6.63 5.56
N LEU A 49 -3.24 -5.77 4.97
CA LEU A 49 -4.21 -4.93 5.67
C LEU A 49 -5.62 -5.37 5.27
N ALA A 50 -6.52 -5.46 6.23
CA ALA A 50 -7.94 -5.69 5.99
C ALA A 50 -8.74 -4.46 6.43
N PHE A 51 -9.57 -3.95 5.52
CA PHE A 51 -10.40 -2.78 5.74
C PHE A 51 -11.88 -3.16 5.70
N GLU A 52 -12.57 -2.83 6.77
CA GLU A 52 -14.03 -2.95 6.92
C GLU A 52 -14.64 -1.55 6.95
N PHE A 53 -15.81 -1.38 6.36
CA PHE A 53 -16.57 -0.12 6.40
C PHE A 53 -17.91 -0.35 7.10
N GLU A 54 -18.26 0.51 8.04
CA GLU A 54 -19.53 0.42 8.79
C GLU A 54 -20.72 0.37 7.82
N GLY A 55 -21.55 -0.65 7.97
CA GLY A 55 -22.71 -0.88 7.09
C GLY A 55 -22.38 -1.59 5.76
N GLN A 56 -21.13 -1.98 5.51
CA GLN A 56 -20.74 -2.81 4.37
C GLN A 56 -20.31 -4.20 4.84
N ALA A 57 -20.74 -5.24 4.14
CA ALA A 57 -20.36 -6.62 4.44
C ALA A 57 -19.00 -7.00 3.84
N ASP A 58 -18.57 -6.29 2.79
CA ASP A 58 -17.34 -6.61 2.08
C ASP A 58 -16.11 -6.14 2.85
N ILE A 59 -15.10 -7.00 2.91
CA ILE A 59 -13.77 -6.69 3.46
C ILE A 59 -12.84 -6.41 2.29
N LEU A 60 -12.24 -5.22 2.28
CA LEU A 60 -11.18 -4.88 1.34
C LEU A 60 -9.83 -5.38 1.90
N GLU A 61 -9.32 -6.45 1.30
CA GLU A 61 -7.97 -6.94 1.60
C GLU A 61 -6.93 -6.27 0.70
N VAL A 62 -5.87 -5.73 1.29
CA VAL A 62 -4.74 -5.09 0.61
C VAL A 62 -3.45 -5.83 0.95
N LYS A 63 -2.78 -6.38 -0.05
CA LYS A 63 -1.44 -6.96 0.10
C LYS A 63 -0.39 -5.87 -0.04
N LEU A 64 0.47 -5.74 0.97
CA LEU A 64 1.53 -4.74 0.99
C LEU A 64 2.80 -5.29 0.36
N PHE A 65 3.43 -4.47 -0.48
CA PHE A 65 4.72 -4.75 -1.09
C PHE A 65 5.65 -3.54 -0.96
N SER A 66 6.96 -3.80 -0.87
CA SER A 66 7.99 -2.77 -0.98
C SER A 66 9.00 -3.14 -2.06
N CYS A 67 9.56 -2.14 -2.72
CA CYS A 67 10.62 -2.27 -3.70
C CYS A 67 11.78 -1.33 -3.33
N GLY A 68 13.02 -1.83 -3.37
CA GLY A 68 14.23 -1.03 -3.13
C GLY A 68 15.00 -0.71 -4.41
N HIS A 69 14.81 -1.49 -5.46
CA HIS A 69 15.50 -1.40 -6.74
C HIS A 69 14.49 -1.52 -7.88
N PHE A 70 14.48 -0.55 -8.78
CA PHE A 70 13.57 -0.50 -9.92
C PHE A 70 14.26 0.11 -11.14
N ASN A 71 13.67 -0.15 -12.32
CA ASN A 71 14.02 0.51 -13.57
C ASN A 71 12.96 1.55 -13.95
N GLY A 72 13.39 2.58 -14.67
CA GLY A 72 12.54 3.67 -15.15
C GLY A 72 12.68 4.94 -14.31
N GLU A 73 12.03 6.00 -14.78
CA GLU A 73 11.94 7.28 -14.08
C GLU A 73 10.48 7.52 -13.70
N PRO A 74 10.18 7.92 -12.45
CA PRO A 74 8.80 8.20 -12.05
C PRO A 74 8.20 9.32 -12.90
N LYS A 75 7.07 9.05 -13.56
CA LYS A 75 6.37 10.03 -14.39
C LYS A 75 4.92 10.17 -13.96
N GLU A 76 4.41 11.39 -14.05
CA GLU A 76 2.99 11.63 -13.84
C GLU A 76 2.17 10.99 -14.95
N THR A 77 1.09 10.33 -14.54
CA THR A 77 0.12 9.67 -15.41
C THR A 77 -1.24 10.34 -15.28
N GLU A 78 -2.23 9.86 -16.02
CA GLU A 78 -3.61 10.32 -15.82
C GLU A 78 -4.14 9.99 -14.42
N GLU A 79 -3.63 8.91 -13.81
CA GLU A 79 -4.13 8.36 -12.55
C GLU A 79 -3.35 8.83 -11.33
N MET A 80 -2.05 9.07 -11.47
CA MET A 80 -1.18 9.30 -10.32
C MET A 80 -0.07 10.31 -10.64
N ARG A 81 0.16 11.23 -9.70
CA ARG A 81 1.35 12.10 -9.68
C ARG A 81 2.38 11.55 -8.70
N PRO A 82 3.47 10.89 -9.12
CA PRO A 82 4.50 10.41 -8.20
C PRO A 82 5.28 11.59 -7.60
N GLN A 83 5.73 11.44 -6.36
CA GLN A 83 6.60 12.40 -5.68
C GLN A 83 7.44 11.68 -4.64
N TRP A 84 8.72 12.03 -4.57
CA TRP A 84 9.61 11.57 -3.51
C TRP A 84 9.42 12.42 -2.26
N PHE A 85 9.40 11.75 -1.11
CA PHE A 85 9.38 12.37 0.21
C PHE A 85 10.55 11.82 1.02
N ALA A 86 11.20 12.68 1.81
CA ALA A 86 12.10 12.21 2.84
C ALA A 86 11.31 11.40 3.87
N LEU A 87 11.94 10.39 4.49
CA LEU A 87 11.28 9.56 5.50
C LEU A 87 10.76 10.37 6.70
N SER A 88 11.38 11.50 7.01
CA SER A 88 10.96 12.44 8.05
C SER A 88 9.86 13.42 7.62
N GLU A 89 9.54 13.49 6.34
CA GLU A 89 8.63 14.48 5.73
C GLU A 89 7.43 13.82 5.05
N ILE A 90 7.08 12.61 5.46
CA ILE A 90 5.91 11.90 4.93
C ILE A 90 4.64 12.70 5.27
N PRO A 91 3.81 13.05 4.28
CA PRO A 91 2.68 13.96 4.47
C PRO A 91 1.45 13.24 5.02
N TYR A 92 1.55 12.63 6.22
CA TYR A 92 0.48 11.79 6.80
C TYR A 92 -0.91 12.47 6.86
N LYS A 93 -0.96 13.80 6.98
CA LYS A 93 -2.21 14.57 6.99
C LYS A 93 -2.95 14.58 5.64
N GLU A 94 -2.21 14.37 4.56
CA GLU A 94 -2.73 14.29 3.18
C GLU A 94 -2.83 12.83 2.70
N MET A 95 -2.59 11.86 3.58
CA MET A 95 -2.64 10.42 3.32
C MET A 95 -3.93 9.81 3.88
N TRP A 96 -4.09 8.49 3.77
CA TRP A 96 -5.18 7.83 4.47
C TRP A 96 -4.95 7.85 6.00
N PRO A 97 -6.01 7.99 6.81
CA PRO A 97 -5.87 8.03 8.28
C PRO A 97 -5.18 6.80 8.86
N ASP A 98 -5.25 5.64 8.19
CA ASP A 98 -4.63 4.40 8.65
C ASP A 98 -3.12 4.34 8.40
N ASP A 99 -2.62 5.09 7.40
CA ASP A 99 -1.23 5.02 6.94
C ASP A 99 -0.23 5.31 8.07
N ILE A 100 -0.59 6.18 9.02
CA ILE A 100 0.25 6.52 10.18
C ILE A 100 0.52 5.32 11.11
N PHE A 101 -0.34 4.30 11.12
CA PHE A 101 -0.20 3.15 12.02
C PHE A 101 0.70 2.05 11.45
N TRP A 102 0.74 1.87 10.13
CA TRP A 102 1.43 0.74 9.50
C TRP A 102 2.62 1.16 8.63
N LEU A 103 2.57 2.30 7.95
CA LEU A 103 3.61 2.73 7.01
C LEU A 103 4.97 2.92 7.68
N PRO A 104 5.08 3.57 8.87
CA PRO A 104 6.38 3.71 9.55
C PRO A 104 7.05 2.35 9.83
N LEU A 105 6.27 1.33 10.18
CA LEU A 105 6.78 -0.01 10.48
C LEU A 105 7.35 -0.67 9.22
N VAL A 106 6.65 -0.56 8.09
CA VAL A 106 7.10 -1.10 6.80
C VAL A 106 8.36 -0.39 6.32
N LEU A 107 8.45 0.93 6.49
CA LEU A 107 9.64 1.72 6.14
C LEU A 107 10.86 1.37 7.01
N GLN A 108 10.64 0.92 8.24
CA GLN A 108 11.69 0.35 9.11
C GLN A 108 12.03 -1.13 8.75
N GLY A 109 11.48 -1.65 7.66
CA GLY A 109 11.72 -3.00 7.17
C GLY A 109 10.95 -4.10 7.90
N LYS A 110 9.97 -3.75 8.75
CA LYS A 110 9.09 -4.72 9.41
C LYS A 110 8.01 -5.22 8.44
N ASN A 111 7.42 -6.37 8.78
CA ASN A 111 6.23 -6.87 8.11
C ASN A 111 5.05 -6.72 9.07
N VAL A 112 3.87 -6.45 8.55
CA VAL A 112 2.70 -6.10 9.35
C VAL A 112 1.45 -6.85 8.93
N GLU A 113 0.59 -7.11 9.90
CA GLU A 113 -0.81 -7.46 9.65
C GLU A 113 -1.67 -6.38 10.32
N GLY A 114 -2.56 -5.75 9.54
CA GLY A 114 -3.41 -4.68 9.99
C GLY A 114 -4.88 -4.97 9.77
N LYS A 115 -5.74 -4.52 10.68
CA LYS A 115 -7.20 -4.52 10.53
C LYS A 115 -7.72 -3.15 10.91
N PHE A 116 -8.56 -2.57 10.08
CA PHE A 116 -9.16 -1.26 10.30
C PHE A 116 -10.65 -1.31 10.03
N LEU A 117 -11.43 -0.78 10.96
CA LEU A 117 -12.85 -0.53 10.79
C LEU A 117 -13.05 0.98 10.63
N PHE A 118 -13.57 1.37 9.48
CA PHE A 118 -13.87 2.75 9.12
C PHE A 118 -15.37 3.02 9.22
N LYS A 119 -15.75 4.19 9.72
CA LYS A 119 -17.13 4.69 9.59
C LYS A 119 -17.39 5.24 8.19
N ASP A 120 -16.42 5.99 7.70
CA ASP A 120 -16.38 6.67 6.41
C ASP A 120 -14.92 6.72 5.92
N LYS A 121 -14.59 7.53 4.91
CA LYS A 121 -13.22 7.58 4.37
C LYS A 121 -12.21 8.29 5.29
N ASP A 122 -12.67 8.95 6.34
CA ASP A 122 -11.87 9.85 7.18
C ASP A 122 -11.80 9.37 8.64
N THR A 123 -12.75 8.54 9.07
CA THR A 123 -12.94 8.19 10.49
C THR A 123 -12.68 6.71 10.76
N ILE A 124 -11.60 6.41 11.48
CA ILE A 124 -11.31 5.06 12.00
C ILE A 124 -12.05 4.85 13.32
N LEU A 125 -12.89 3.83 13.40
CA LEU A 125 -13.60 3.41 14.60
C LEU A 125 -12.78 2.43 15.45
N LYS A 126 -12.09 1.49 14.80
CA LYS A 126 -11.23 0.50 15.45
C LYS A 126 -10.05 0.19 14.55
N HIS A 127 -8.90 -0.06 15.15
CA HIS A 127 -7.74 -0.56 14.43
C HIS A 127 -6.93 -1.52 15.28
N ASN A 128 -6.23 -2.43 14.61
CA ASN A 128 -5.21 -3.28 15.20
C ASN A 128 -4.10 -3.49 14.17
N VAL A 129 -2.86 -3.16 14.53
CA VAL A 129 -1.68 -3.40 13.69
C VAL A 129 -0.67 -4.17 14.53
N LYS A 130 -0.21 -5.31 14.02
CA LYS A 130 0.82 -6.13 14.65
C LYS A 130 1.99 -6.34 13.69
N ILE A 131 3.19 -6.37 14.25
CA ILE A 131 4.38 -6.81 13.53
C ILE A 131 4.33 -8.33 13.42
N ILE A 132 4.54 -8.83 12.20
CA ILE A 132 4.63 -10.27 11.92
C ILE A 132 6.04 -10.64 11.46
N TRP A 133 6.39 -11.88 11.69
CA TRP A 133 7.64 -12.46 11.24
C TRP A 133 7.31 -13.46 10.14
N PHE A 134 7.83 -13.25 8.93
CA PHE A 134 7.92 -14.37 8.01
C PHE A 134 8.98 -15.30 8.54
N PRO A 135 8.72 -16.61 8.69
CA PRO A 135 9.77 -17.54 9.02
C PRO A 135 10.89 -17.34 8.00
N LYS A 136 12.09 -17.00 8.48
CA LYS A 136 13.28 -17.16 7.65
C LYS A 136 13.27 -18.64 7.29
N TYR A 137 13.18 -18.96 6.00
CA TYR A 137 13.34 -20.33 5.54
C TYR A 137 14.53 -20.94 6.29
N GLN A 138 14.26 -22.03 7.02
CA GLN A 138 15.30 -22.89 7.54
C GLN A 138 15.99 -23.47 6.32
N ASN A 139 17.16 -22.92 5.98
CA ASN A 139 18.09 -23.58 5.08
C ASN A 139 18.55 -24.85 5.81
N HIS A 140 18.09 -26.01 5.37
CA HIS A 140 18.79 -27.28 5.56
C HIS A 140 19.81 -27.44 4.44
#